data_AF-A0A841TB49-F1
#
_entry.id   AF-A0A841TB49-F1
#
_cell.length_a   1.000
_cell.length_b   1.000
_cell.length_c   1.000
_cell.angle_alpha   90.00
_cell.angle_beta   90.00
_cell.angle_gamma   90.00
#
_symmetry.space_group_name_H-M   'P 1'
#
loop_
_entity.id
_entity.type
_entity.pdbx_description
1 polymer ?
#
loop_
_entity_poly.entity_id
_entity_poly.type
_entity_poly.pdbx_seq_one_letter_code
_entity_poly.pdbx_strand_id
1 'polypeptide(L)'
;MGKKVLESWWAIFLLGITLYVILIWSDLQSGQFLTKGNLLMMAILIGGGFQLYTWRNDDRAKKDERGRLIIQQSSVLSYRILTIALFVLWVIDRRMYHPDNELGNTFLFIALCLSLVLSPLLQLVTARRYL
;
A
#
# COMPACT_ATOMS: atom_id res chain seq x y z
N MET A 1 7.92 9.92 26.90
CA MET A 1 8.70 10.27 25.68
C MET A 1 8.02 9.87 24.36
N GLY A 2 7.20 8.80 24.31
CA GLY A 2 6.61 8.29 23.05
C GLY A 2 5.56 9.17 22.34
N LYS A 3 4.77 9.99 23.05
CA LYS A 3 3.72 10.82 22.42
C LYS A 3 4.27 11.89 21.45
N LYS A 4 5.35 12.59 21.82
CA LYS A 4 5.97 13.62 20.96
C LYS A 4 6.58 13.04 19.69
N VAL A 5 7.15 11.83 19.77
CA VAL A 5 7.72 11.14 18.61
C VAL A 5 6.60 10.68 17.67
N LEU A 6 5.50 10.17 18.21
CA LEU A 6 4.32 9.78 17.43
C LEU A 6 3.68 10.97 16.69
N GLU A 7 3.54 12.11 17.36
CA GLU A 7 3.03 13.36 16.74
C GLU A 7 3.96 13.84 15.62
N SER A 8 5.27 13.68 15.78
CA SER A 8 6.26 14.02 14.74
C SER A 8 6.12 13.16 13.48
N TRP A 9 5.94 11.84 13.62
CA TRP A 9 5.73 10.94 12.48
C TRP A 9 4.40 11.17 11.76
N TRP A 10 3.33 11.45 12.52
CA TRP A 10 2.05 11.85 11.93
C TRP A 10 2.17 13.17 11.18
N ALA A 11 2.89 14.16 11.71
CA ALA A 11 3.13 15.42 11.04
C ALA A 11 3.91 15.25 9.73
N ILE A 12 4.95 14.40 9.71
CA ILE A 12 5.72 14.08 8.49
C ILE A 12 4.83 13.40 7.46
N PHE A 13 3.99 12.44 7.88
CA PHE A 13 3.08 11.74 6.98
C PHE A 13 2.01 12.68 6.39
N LEU A 14 1.42 13.55 7.21
CA LEU A 14 0.46 14.57 6.75
C LEU A 14 1.11 15.56 5.79
N LEU A 15 2.35 15.99 6.07
CA LEU A 15 3.12 16.85 5.17
C LEU A 15 3.37 16.18 3.82
N GLY A 16 3.67 14.88 3.82
CA GLY A 16 3.79 14.08 2.59
C GLY A 16 2.49 14.05 1.78
N ILE A 17 1.34 13.88 2.45
CA ILE A 17 0.02 13.92 1.79
C ILE A 17 -0.24 15.32 1.22
N THR A 18 0.02 16.39 1.96
CA THR A 18 -0.26 17.75 1.48
C THR A 18 0.58 18.09 0.27
N LEU A 19 1.87 17.74 0.27
CA LEU A 19 2.73 17.93 -0.91
C LEU A 19 2.24 17.13 -2.12
N TYR A 20 1.81 15.89 -1.90
CA TYR A 20 1.26 15.06 -2.98
C TYR A 20 -0.03 15.62 -3.57
N VAL A 21 -0.94 16.15 -2.73
CA VAL A 21 -2.17 16.81 -3.21
C VAL A 21 -1.85 18.05 -4.04
N ILE A 22 -0.83 18.83 -3.65
CA ILE A 22 -0.37 19.99 -4.41
C ILE A 22 0.17 19.56 -5.78
N LEU A 23 0.95 18.47 -5.85
CA LEU A 23 1.47 17.93 -7.11
C LEU A 23 0.36 17.44 -8.04
N ILE A 24 -0.63 16.72 -7.51
CA ILE A 24 -1.82 16.32 -8.29
C ILE A 24 -2.54 17.56 -8.81
N TRP A 25 -2.70 18.58 -7.96
CA TRP A 25 -3.40 19.80 -8.36
C TRP A 25 -2.67 20.54 -9.49
N SER A 26 -1.34 20.60 -9.46
CA SER A 26 -0.56 21.16 -10.57
C SER A 26 -0.63 20.30 -11.84
N ASP A 27 -0.64 18.97 -11.71
CA ASP A 27 -0.79 18.03 -12.82
C ASP A 27 -2.19 18.13 -13.46
N LEU A 28 -3.21 18.38 -12.64
CA LEU A 28 -4.59 18.62 -13.07
C LEU A 28 -4.68 19.84 -13.99
N GLN A 29 -3.97 20.92 -13.62
CA GLN A 29 -3.94 22.18 -14.36
C GLN A 29 -3.14 22.07 -15.66
N SER A 30 -2.11 21.22 -15.69
CA SER A 30 -1.31 20.96 -16.89
C SER A 30 -1.96 19.95 -17.85
N GLY A 31 -3.09 19.34 -17.47
CA GLY A 31 -3.82 18.35 -18.27
C GLY A 31 -3.18 16.96 -18.26
N GLN A 32 -2.13 16.73 -17.46
CA GLN A 32 -1.48 15.43 -17.31
C GLN A 32 -2.14 14.64 -16.19
N PHE A 33 -3.23 13.94 -16.52
CA PHE A 33 -3.92 13.11 -15.54
C PHE A 33 -3.27 11.72 -15.40
N LEU A 34 -3.02 11.32 -14.14
CA LEU A 34 -2.79 9.93 -13.72
C LEU A 34 -1.60 9.21 -14.37
N THR A 35 -0.42 9.82 -14.30
CA THR A 35 0.84 9.13 -14.61
C THR A 35 1.04 7.91 -13.69
N LYS A 36 1.71 6.86 -14.18
CA LYS A 36 2.08 5.66 -13.39
C LYS A 36 2.73 6.06 -12.05
N GLY A 37 3.59 7.08 -12.03
CA GLY A 37 4.20 7.62 -10.81
C GLY A 37 3.18 8.08 -9.75
N ASN A 38 2.10 8.75 -10.17
CA ASN A 38 1.05 9.21 -9.27
C ASN A 38 0.32 8.02 -8.63
N LEU A 39 0.05 6.97 -9.40
CA LEU A 39 -0.59 5.74 -8.90
C LEU A 39 0.27 5.02 -7.85
N LEU A 40 1.58 4.91 -8.10
CA LEU A 40 2.54 4.33 -7.15
C LEU A 40 2.57 5.13 -5.85
N MET A 41 2.67 6.46 -5.96
CA MET A 41 2.77 7.32 -4.79
C MET A 41 1.48 7.27 -3.95
N MET A 42 0.32 7.14 -4.60
CA MET A 42 -0.94 6.93 -3.91
C MET A 42 -0.95 5.60 -3.13
N ALA A 43 -0.48 4.51 -3.73
CA ALA A 43 -0.38 3.21 -3.09
C ALA A 43 0.56 3.25 -1.86
N ILE A 44 1.68 3.96 -1.96
CA ILE A 44 2.65 4.14 -0.87
C ILE A 44 2.02 4.94 0.28
N LEU A 45 1.34 6.06 -0.02
CA LEU A 45 0.69 6.88 1.01
C LEU A 45 -0.40 6.09 1.73
N ILE A 46 -1.26 5.39 1.00
CA ILE A 46 -2.32 4.57 1.58
C ILE A 46 -1.73 3.45 2.44
N GLY A 47 -0.75 2.70 1.91
CA GLY A 47 -0.10 1.62 2.62
C GLY A 47 0.62 2.09 3.89
N GLY A 48 1.34 3.21 3.80
CA GLY A 48 2.02 3.85 4.93
C GLY A 48 1.04 4.34 6.00
N GLY A 49 -0.09 4.92 5.60
CA GLY A 49 -1.15 5.35 6.51
C GLY A 49 -1.74 4.20 7.30
N PHE A 50 -2.03 3.06 6.64
CA PHE A 50 -2.50 1.86 7.33
C PHE A 50 -1.46 1.28 8.29
N GLN A 51 -0.16 1.30 7.95
CA GLN A 51 0.89 0.86 8.88
C GLN A 51 1.00 1.76 10.12
N LEU A 52 1.01 3.08 9.91
CA LEU A 52 1.08 4.06 11.01
C LEU A 52 -0.15 3.95 11.92
N TYR A 53 -1.33 3.73 11.34
CA TYR A 53 -2.56 3.52 12.09
C TYR A 53 -2.54 2.22 12.90
N THR A 54 -2.08 1.11 12.29
CA THR A 54 -2.10 -0.22 12.92
C THR A 54 -1.12 -0.32 14.09
N TRP A 55 0.10 0.20 13.93
CA TRP A 55 1.16 -0.02 14.91
C TRP A 55 1.44 1.17 15.82
N ARG A 56 0.90 2.36 15.51
CA ARG A 56 1.00 3.61 16.30
C ARG A 56 2.34 3.78 17.05
N ASN A 57 3.43 3.49 16.34
CA ASN A 57 4.82 3.56 16.79
C ASN A 57 5.17 2.75 18.07
N ASP A 58 4.38 1.75 18.44
CA ASP A 58 4.70 0.85 19.54
C ASP A 58 5.55 -0.32 19.04
N ASP A 59 6.86 -0.04 18.90
CA ASP A 59 7.85 -1.03 18.48
C ASP A 59 7.99 -2.18 19.51
N ARG A 60 7.51 -1.98 20.76
CA ARG A 60 7.42 -3.05 21.76
C ARG A 60 6.23 -3.95 21.49
N ALA A 61 5.04 -3.39 21.22
CA ALA A 61 3.87 -4.18 20.81
C ALA A 61 4.09 -4.93 19.49
N LYS A 62 4.93 -4.39 18.60
CA LYS A 62 5.32 -5.03 17.34
C LYS A 62 6.29 -6.21 17.53
N LYS A 63 7.18 -6.13 18.53
CA LYS A 63 8.17 -7.18 18.86
C LYS A 63 7.66 -8.19 19.88
N ASP A 64 6.51 -7.93 20.50
CA ASP A 64 5.83 -8.86 21.39
C ASP A 64 5.37 -10.11 20.64
N GLU A 65 5.31 -11.26 21.31
CA GLU A 65 5.05 -12.55 20.66
C GLU A 65 3.73 -12.54 19.88
N ARG A 66 2.72 -11.86 20.42
CA ARG A 66 1.41 -11.67 19.79
C ARG A 66 1.47 -10.77 18.55
N GLY A 67 2.26 -9.70 18.59
CA GLY A 67 2.47 -8.81 17.44
C GLY A 67 3.16 -9.53 16.27
N ARG A 68 4.14 -10.38 16.58
CA ARG A 68 4.85 -11.20 15.58
C ARG A 68 3.92 -12.23 14.92
N LEU A 69 3.03 -12.85 15.69
CA LEU A 69 2.01 -13.76 15.15
C LEU A 69 1.04 -13.05 14.20
N ILE A 70 0.58 -11.84 14.56
CA ILE A 70 -0.31 -11.05 13.70
C ILE A 70 0.37 -10.69 12.37
N ILE A 71 1.64 -10.24 12.42
CA ILE A 71 2.41 -9.93 11.20
C ILE A 71 2.61 -11.17 10.34
N GLN A 72 2.94 -12.31 10.95
CA GLN A 72 3.19 -13.54 10.21
C GLN A 72 1.91 -14.08 9.57
N GLN A 73 0.79 -14.11 10.30
CA GLN A 73 -0.49 -14.59 9.78
C GLN A 73 -1.04 -13.68 8.68
N SER A 74 -0.99 -12.36 8.89
CA SER A 74 -1.41 -11.38 7.88
C SER A 74 -0.52 -11.40 6.64
N SER A 75 0.79 -11.63 6.79
CA SER A 75 1.73 -11.78 5.67
C SER A 75 1.42 -13.03 4.83
N VAL A 76 1.14 -14.17 5.46
CA VAL A 76 0.74 -15.40 4.75
C VAL A 76 -0.59 -15.22 4.02
N LEU A 77 -1.57 -14.56 4.66
CA LEU A 77 -2.86 -14.28 4.05
C LEU A 77 -2.73 -13.29 2.88
N SER A 78 -1.95 -12.23 3.07
CA SER A 78 -1.64 -11.23 2.03
C SER A 78 -0.93 -11.87 0.85
N TYR A 79 0.02 -12.76 1.12
CA TYR A 79 0.72 -13.50 0.08
C TYR A 79 -0.25 -14.35 -0.72
N ARG A 80 -1.14 -15.12 -0.06
CA ARG A 80 -2.14 -15.94 -0.76
C ARG A 80 -3.07 -15.10 -1.63
N ILE A 81 -3.61 -14.00 -1.11
CA ILE A 81 -4.51 -13.12 -1.87
C ILE A 81 -3.76 -12.46 -3.04
N LEU A 82 -2.52 -12.02 -2.82
CA LEU A 82 -1.68 -11.43 -3.86
C LEU A 82 -1.37 -12.45 -4.96
N THR A 83 -1.05 -13.69 -4.61
CA THR A 83 -0.81 -14.77 -5.58
C THR A 83 -2.05 -15.05 -6.42
N ILE A 84 -3.25 -15.09 -5.81
CA ILE A 84 -4.51 -15.24 -6.53
C ILE A 84 -4.74 -14.03 -7.46
N ALA A 85 -4.53 -12.81 -6.96
CA ALA A 85 -4.67 -11.60 -7.77
C ALA A 85 -3.71 -11.59 -8.97
N LEU A 86 -2.43 -11.93 -8.75
CA LEU A 86 -1.43 -12.09 -9.81
C LEU A 86 -1.86 -13.14 -10.84
N PHE A 87 -2.39 -14.27 -10.39
CA PHE A 87 -2.88 -15.32 -11.27
C PHE A 87 -4.07 -14.84 -12.12
N VAL A 88 -5.02 -14.13 -11.52
CA VAL A 88 -6.17 -13.55 -12.25
C VAL A 88 -5.70 -12.48 -13.23
N LEU A 89 -4.81 -11.57 -12.83
CA LEU A 89 -4.23 -10.57 -13.74
C LEU A 89 -3.50 -11.24 -14.91
N TRP A 90 -2.75 -12.30 -14.63
CA TRP A 90 -2.04 -13.06 -15.66
C TRP A 90 -2.99 -13.77 -16.63
N VAL A 91 -4.10 -14.34 -16.15
CA VAL A 91 -5.13 -14.94 -17.01
C VAL A 91 -5.77 -13.88 -17.90
N ILE A 92 -6.07 -12.69 -17.36
CA ILE A 92 -6.62 -11.57 -18.14
C ILE A 92 -5.63 -11.09 -19.19
N ASP A 93 -4.37 -10.88 -18.81
CA ASP A 93 -3.28 -10.47 -19.71
C ASP A 93 -3.13 -11.48 -20.86
N ARG A 94 -3.07 -12.79 -20.55
CA ARG A 94 -2.97 -13.85 -21.57
C ARG A 94 -4.20 -13.96 -22.47
N ARG A 95 -5.38 -13.61 -21.98
CA ARG A 95 -6.64 -13.60 -22.78
C ARG A 95 -6.75 -12.37 -23.67
N MET A 96 -6.20 -11.23 -23.24
CA MET A 96 -6.23 -9.94 -23.94
C MET A 96 -4.94 -9.65 -24.72
N TYR A 97 -4.04 -10.63 -24.82
CA TYR A 97 -2.73 -10.49 -25.44
C TYR A 97 -2.88 -10.24 -26.95
N HIS A 98 -2.81 -8.97 -27.33
CA HIS A 98 -2.62 -8.53 -28.71
C HIS A 98 -1.12 -8.26 -28.94
N PRO A 99 -0.53 -8.76 -30.04
CA PRO A 99 0.91 -8.65 -30.29
C PRO A 99 1.46 -7.22 -30.32
N ASP A 100 0.61 -6.21 -30.53
CA ASP A 100 1.01 -4.80 -30.66
C ASP A 100 0.88 -3.98 -29.36
N ASN A 101 0.50 -4.60 -28.24
CA ASN A 101 0.20 -3.87 -27.01
C ASN A 101 1.34 -3.98 -25.99
N GLU A 102 1.97 -2.86 -25.65
CA GLU A 102 2.95 -2.68 -24.55
C GLU A 102 2.34 -2.87 -23.13
N LEU A 103 1.22 -3.58 -23.01
CA LEU A 103 0.43 -3.72 -21.79
C LEU A 103 1.08 -4.62 -20.74
N GLY A 104 2.04 -5.49 -21.13
CA GLY A 104 2.68 -6.43 -20.21
C GLY A 104 3.33 -5.77 -18.99
N ASN A 105 3.90 -4.57 -19.14
CA ASN A 105 4.50 -3.84 -18.01
C ASN A 105 3.44 -3.19 -17.10
N THR A 106 2.25 -2.90 -17.62
CA THR A 106 1.18 -2.22 -16.88
C THR A 106 0.49 -3.16 -15.90
N PHE A 107 0.30 -4.45 -16.24
CA PHE A 107 -0.29 -5.42 -15.31
C PHE A 107 0.60 -5.71 -14.11
N LEU A 108 1.91 -5.87 -14.32
CA LEU A 108 2.88 -6.03 -13.24
C LEU A 108 2.92 -4.80 -12.33
N PHE A 109 2.83 -3.61 -12.92
CA PHE A 109 2.77 -2.35 -12.19
C PHE A 109 1.52 -2.25 -11.29
N ILE A 110 0.36 -2.66 -11.79
CA ILE A 110 -0.89 -2.71 -11.01
C ILE A 110 -0.76 -3.75 -9.88
N ALA A 111 -0.22 -4.93 -10.15
CA ALA A 111 -0.01 -5.96 -9.13
C ALA A 111 0.92 -5.48 -8.00
N LEU A 112 1.97 -4.74 -8.36
CA LEU A 112 2.89 -4.13 -7.41
C LEU A 112 2.17 -3.10 -6.52
N CYS A 113 1.37 -2.20 -7.11
CA CYS A 113 0.57 -1.24 -6.36
C CYS A 113 -0.42 -1.94 -5.42
N LEU A 114 -1.07 -3.00 -5.90
CA LEU A 114 -1.97 -3.81 -5.09
C LEU A 114 -1.25 -4.41 -3.88
N SER A 115 -0.05 -4.98 -4.08
CA SER A 115 0.74 -5.60 -3.00
C SER A 115 1.09 -4.62 -1.87
N LEU A 116 1.43 -3.37 -2.23
CA LEU A 116 1.80 -2.31 -1.30
C LEU A 116 0.64 -1.91 -0.38
N VAL A 117 -0.59 -1.98 -0.88
CA VAL A 117 -1.80 -1.63 -0.12
C VAL A 117 -2.35 -2.84 0.64
N LEU A 118 -2.33 -4.03 0.04
CA LEU A 118 -2.98 -5.21 0.57
C LEU A 118 -2.35 -5.69 1.89
N SER A 119 -1.01 -5.69 1.95
CA SER A 119 -0.24 -6.13 3.11
C SER A 119 -0.56 -5.32 4.38
N PRO A 120 -0.46 -3.98 4.38
CA PRO A 120 -0.78 -3.20 5.57
C PRO A 120 -2.29 -3.15 5.88
N LEU A 121 -3.16 -3.27 4.86
CA LEU A 121 -4.60 -3.35 5.06
C LEU A 121 -4.99 -4.63 5.81
N LEU A 122 -4.43 -5.78 5.43
CA LEU A 122 -4.69 -7.04 6.10
C LEU A 122 -4.09 -7.08 7.51
N GLN A 123 -2.94 -6.45 7.72
CA GLN A 123 -2.39 -6.23 9.07
C GLN A 123 -3.36 -5.44 9.95
N LEU A 124 -3.98 -4.38 9.42
CA LEU A 124 -4.97 -3.58 10.14
C LEU A 124 -6.23 -4.38 10.49
N VAL A 125 -6.78 -5.12 9.53
CA VAL A 125 -7.97 -5.96 9.74
C VAL A 125 -7.70 -7.06 10.77
N THR A 126 -6.52 -7.68 10.70
CA THR A 126 -6.13 -8.76 11.62
C THR A 126 -5.90 -8.20 13.02
N ALA A 127 -5.17 -7.08 13.16
CA ALA A 127 -4.97 -6.42 14.45
C ALA A 127 -6.30 -6.02 15.11
N ARG A 128 -7.26 -5.50 14.33
CA ARG A 128 -8.62 -5.17 14.81
C ARG A 128 -9.47 -6.38 15.21
N ARG A 129 -9.14 -7.59 14.74
CA ARG A 129 -9.83 -8.83 15.14
C ARG A 129 -9.22 -9.48 16.38
N TYR A 130 -7.95 -9.21 16.67
CA TYR A 130 -7.21 -9.80 17.80
C TYR A 130 -7.16 -8.90 19.05
N LEU A 131 -7.40 -7.59 18.89
CA LEU A 131 -7.66 -6.63 19.97
C LEU A 131 -9.13 -6.68 20.38
#